data_AF-G5AEV9-F1
#
_entry.id   AF-G5AEV9-F1
#
_cell.length_a   1.000
_cell.length_b   1.000
_cell.length_c   1.000
_cell.angle_alpha   90.00
_cell.angle_beta   90.00
_cell.angle_gamma   90.00
#
_symmetry.space_group_name_H-M   'P 1'
#
loop_
_entity.id
_entity.type
_entity.pdbx_description
1 polymer ?
#
loop_
_entity_poly.entity_id
_entity_poly.type
_entity_poly.pdbx_seq_one_letter_code
_entity_poly.pdbx_strand_id
1 'polypeptide(L)'
;MAGKRLKVSGDIQTLTPAQREALSEIISDSMNTGGLIAWRKLTESPTFAGVAYDTLRREGKAVKRQLSKQGLESFVPTKRHISELDEDPAEPEPQDDQVAELEALVAHKDKLIADGVRQIKTLKQKVTGLDAAVAERDEQLAEQEKLQKQVEALQQCISELSAIIASKDVQLEEANARYDTLLQGVRQLASEG
;
A
#
# COMPACT_ATOMS: atom_id res chain seq x y z
N MET A 1 -1.36 -50.92 -15.92
CA MET A 1 -1.92 -49.56 -16.00
C MET A 1 -0.78 -48.58 -16.28
N ALA A 2 -0.40 -48.41 -17.55
CA ALA A 2 0.67 -47.50 -17.95
C ALA A 2 0.07 -46.14 -18.33
N GLY A 3 0.25 -45.14 -17.47
CA GLY A 3 -0.17 -43.77 -17.73
C GLY A 3 0.67 -43.16 -18.85
N LYS A 4 0.07 -42.99 -20.03
CA LYS A 4 0.66 -42.27 -21.16
C LYS A 4 0.83 -40.80 -20.76
N ARG A 5 2.07 -40.37 -20.53
CA ARG A 5 2.41 -38.94 -20.45
C ARG A 5 2.28 -38.33 -21.85
N LEU A 6 1.24 -37.51 -22.03
CA LEU A 6 1.08 -36.61 -23.16
C LEU A 6 2.31 -35.70 -23.25
N LYS A 7 3.08 -35.88 -24.33
CA LYS A 7 4.18 -35.00 -24.70
C LYS A 7 3.54 -33.78 -25.36
N VAL A 8 3.22 -32.78 -24.56
CA VAL A 8 2.85 -31.46 -25.06
C VAL A 8 4.13 -30.85 -25.62
N SER A 9 4.30 -30.95 -26.94
CA SER A 9 5.27 -30.16 -27.69
C SER A 9 4.81 -28.70 -27.64
N GLY A 10 5.09 -28.02 -26.53
CA GLY A 10 5.09 -26.57 -26.48
C GLY A 10 6.43 -26.10 -27.02
N ASP A 11 6.41 -25.33 -28.10
CA ASP A 11 7.61 -24.73 -28.69
C ASP A 11 8.47 -24.11 -27.58
N ILE A 12 9.67 -24.66 -27.41
CA ILE A 12 10.65 -24.13 -26.46
C ILE A 12 11.15 -22.83 -27.09
N GLN A 13 10.50 -21.71 -26.78
CA GLN A 13 11.03 -20.40 -27.09
C GLN A 13 12.40 -20.30 -26.40
N THR A 14 13.45 -20.35 -27.21
CA THR A 14 14.83 -20.11 -26.76
C THR A 14 15.13 -18.64 -26.98
N LEU A 15 15.93 -18.05 -26.08
CA LEU A 15 16.36 -16.67 -26.24
C LEU A 15 17.18 -16.51 -27.51
N THR A 16 16.96 -15.40 -28.21
CA THR A 16 17.79 -15.02 -29.37
C THR A 16 19.24 -14.76 -28.92
N PRO A 17 20.23 -14.86 -29.82
CA PRO A 17 21.62 -14.57 -29.48
C PRO A 17 21.82 -13.19 -28.82
N ALA A 18 21.16 -12.15 -29.37
CA ALA A 18 21.20 -10.79 -28.79
C ALA A 18 20.60 -10.72 -27.38
N GLN A 19 19.54 -11.49 -27.11
CA GLN A 19 18.96 -11.58 -25.76
C GLN A 19 19.87 -12.33 -24.79
N ARG A 20 20.57 -13.36 -25.25
CA ARG A 20 21.54 -14.10 -24.41
C ARG A 20 22.75 -13.24 -24.05
N GLU A 21 23.22 -12.42 -24.99
CA GLU A 21 24.32 -11.47 -24.77
C GLU A 21 23.93 -10.41 -23.73
N ALA A 22 22.76 -9.78 -23.90
CA ALA A 22 22.24 -8.83 -22.92
C ALA A 22 22.04 -9.45 -21.52
N LEU A 23 21.58 -10.71 -21.44
CA LEU A 23 21.52 -11.42 -20.17
C LEU A 23 22.91 -11.67 -19.57
N SER A 24 23.90 -11.99 -20.39
CA SER A 24 25.27 -12.23 -19.96
C SER A 24 25.88 -10.99 -19.33
N GLU A 25 25.66 -9.82 -19.92
CA GLU A 25 26.10 -8.53 -19.40
C GLU A 25 25.44 -8.22 -18.04
N ILE A 26 24.10 -8.30 -17.97
CA ILE A 26 23.34 -8.05 -16.74
C ILE A 26 23.77 -9.01 -15.61
N ILE A 27 24.00 -10.28 -15.94
CA ILE A 27 24.44 -11.27 -14.95
C ILE A 27 25.88 -10.97 -14.50
N SER A 28 26.78 -10.62 -15.42
CA SER A 28 28.17 -10.28 -15.10
C SER A 28 28.25 -9.05 -14.20
N ASP A 29 27.51 -8.00 -14.52
CA ASP A 29 27.41 -6.78 -13.70
C ASP A 29 26.85 -7.08 -12.31
N SER A 30 25.81 -7.91 -12.22
CA SER A 30 25.26 -8.33 -10.93
C SER A 30 26.24 -9.15 -10.10
N MET A 31 27.10 -9.97 -10.75
CA MET A 31 28.13 -10.75 -10.07
C MET A 31 29.27 -9.87 -9.57
N ASN A 32 29.65 -8.85 -10.33
CA ASN A 32 30.70 -7.89 -9.94
C ASN A 32 30.25 -6.94 -8.83
N THR A 33 28.97 -6.56 -8.81
CA THR A 33 28.39 -5.63 -7.81
C THR A 33 27.75 -6.32 -6.62
N GLY A 34 27.64 -7.66 -6.63
CA GLY A 34 26.95 -8.44 -5.59
C GLY A 34 25.43 -8.23 -5.54
N GLY A 35 24.84 -7.60 -6.57
CA GLY A 35 23.43 -7.24 -6.64
C GLY A 35 22.49 -8.40 -6.97
N LEU A 36 21.21 -8.27 -6.58
CA LEU A 36 20.15 -9.19 -6.98
C LEU A 36 19.59 -8.81 -8.37
N ILE A 37 19.49 -9.78 -9.27
CA ILE A 37 18.86 -9.58 -10.58
C ILE A 37 17.34 -9.51 -10.43
N ALA A 38 16.75 -8.38 -10.79
CA ALA A 38 15.31 -8.16 -10.77
C ALA A 38 14.61 -8.80 -12.00
N TRP A 39 14.59 -10.13 -12.07
CA TRP A 39 14.07 -10.92 -13.20
C TRP A 39 12.69 -10.50 -13.71
N ARG A 40 11.80 -10.05 -12.82
CA ARG A 40 10.44 -9.62 -13.18
C ARG A 40 10.43 -8.27 -13.91
N LYS A 41 11.38 -7.38 -13.63
CA LYS A 41 11.55 -6.12 -14.36
C LYS A 41 12.17 -6.34 -15.73
N LEU A 42 12.96 -7.40 -15.89
CA LEU A 42 13.57 -7.72 -17.18
C LEU A 42 12.53 -8.14 -18.22
N THR A 43 11.43 -8.81 -17.85
CA THR A 43 10.35 -9.14 -18.80
C THR A 43 9.58 -7.92 -19.32
N GLU A 44 9.73 -6.77 -18.66
CA GLU A 44 9.14 -5.49 -19.07
C GLU A 44 10.11 -4.67 -19.94
N SER A 45 11.37 -5.11 -20.07
CA SER A 45 12.38 -4.46 -20.89
C SER A 45 12.10 -4.69 -22.38
N PRO A 46 12.35 -3.69 -23.26
CA PRO A 46 12.24 -3.85 -24.70
C PRO A 46 13.10 -5.02 -25.24
N THR A 47 14.23 -5.34 -24.58
CA THR A 47 15.13 -6.43 -24.97
C THR A 47 14.51 -7.82 -24.78
N PHE A 48 13.67 -7.98 -23.75
CA PHE A 48 13.03 -9.27 -23.42
C PHE A 48 11.51 -9.22 -23.57
N ALA A 49 11.00 -8.22 -24.28
CA ALA A 49 9.58 -8.09 -24.57
C ALA A 49 9.07 -9.35 -25.27
N GLY A 50 8.02 -9.97 -24.72
CA GLY A 50 7.45 -11.23 -25.24
C GLY A 50 8.15 -12.51 -24.76
N VAL A 51 9.21 -12.42 -23.95
CA VAL A 51 9.84 -13.59 -23.32
C VAL A 51 9.10 -13.96 -22.03
N ALA A 52 8.67 -15.22 -21.92
CA ALA A 52 8.08 -15.72 -20.68
C ALA A 52 9.09 -15.69 -19.52
N TYR A 53 8.63 -15.27 -18.35
CA TYR A 53 9.45 -15.19 -17.12
C TYR A 53 10.22 -16.50 -16.82
N ASP A 54 9.57 -17.64 -16.98
CA ASP A 54 10.19 -18.95 -16.70
C ASP A 54 11.33 -19.30 -17.67
N THR A 55 11.19 -18.89 -18.93
CA THR A 55 12.24 -19.03 -19.95
C THR A 55 13.42 -18.15 -19.59
N LEU A 56 13.17 -16.88 -19.27
CA LEU A 56 14.20 -15.92 -18.87
C LEU A 56 14.98 -16.38 -17.63
N ARG A 57 14.25 -16.89 -16.62
CA ARG A 57 14.85 -17.40 -15.39
C ARG A 57 15.66 -18.68 -15.61
N ARG A 58 15.20 -19.58 -16.49
CA ARG A 58 15.90 -20.83 -16.81
C ARG A 58 17.20 -20.54 -17.56
N GLU A 59 17.12 -19.72 -18.61
CA GLU A 59 18.26 -19.34 -19.43
C GLU A 59 19.26 -18.50 -18.64
N GLY A 60 18.79 -17.57 -17.81
CA GLY A 60 19.65 -16.80 -16.92
C GLY A 60 20.46 -17.67 -15.94
N LYS A 61 19.88 -18.76 -15.42
CA LYS A 61 20.63 -19.74 -14.62
C LYS A 61 21.68 -20.48 -15.44
N ALA A 62 21.39 -20.78 -16.71
CA ALA A 62 22.34 -21.44 -17.59
C ALA A 62 23.53 -20.52 -17.92
N VAL A 63 23.26 -19.25 -18.25
CA VAL A 63 24.28 -18.23 -18.51
C VAL A 63 25.14 -17.99 -17.28
N LYS A 64 24.54 -17.85 -16.09
CA LYS A 64 25.31 -17.72 -14.82
C LYS A 64 26.26 -18.90 -14.59
N ARG A 65 25.83 -20.13 -14.90
CA ARG A 65 26.68 -21.33 -14.79
C ARG A 65 27.80 -21.34 -15.82
N GLN A 66 27.57 -20.80 -17.02
CA GLN A 66 28.59 -20.67 -18.06
C GLN A 66 29.63 -19.63 -17.69
N LEU A 67 29.21 -18.44 -17.25
CA LEU A 67 30.11 -17.38 -16.78
C LEU A 67 30.95 -17.83 -15.59
N SER A 68 30.35 -18.54 -14.63
CA SER A 68 31.08 -19.12 -13.49
C SER A 68 32.09 -20.20 -13.92
N LYS A 69 31.86 -20.89 -15.04
CA LYS A 69 32.82 -21.87 -15.58
C LYS A 69 33.94 -21.21 -16.37
N GLN A 70 33.62 -20.16 -17.13
CA GLN A 70 34.61 -19.35 -17.86
C GLN A 70 35.55 -18.60 -16.89
N GLY A 71 35.04 -18.13 -15.75
CA GLY A 71 35.89 -17.61 -14.66
C GLY A 71 36.73 -18.68 -13.95
N LEU A 72 36.47 -19.97 -14.20
CA LEU A 72 37.25 -21.10 -13.68
C LEU A 72 38.30 -21.63 -14.67
N GLU A 73 38.35 -21.13 -15.91
CA GLU A 73 39.31 -21.60 -16.93
C GLU A 73 40.75 -21.09 -16.71
N SER A 74 41.03 -20.34 -15.63
CA SER A 74 42.41 -20.12 -15.14
C SER A 74 42.90 -21.22 -14.18
N PHE A 75 42.05 -22.19 -13.80
CA PHE A 75 42.47 -23.32 -12.98
C PHE A 75 42.72 -24.56 -13.85
N VAL A 76 43.94 -24.64 -14.38
CA VAL A 76 44.53 -25.91 -14.81
C VAL A 76 44.49 -26.85 -13.58
N PRO A 77 43.97 -28.08 -13.67
CA PRO A 77 44.06 -29.02 -12.57
C PRO A 77 45.49 -29.57 -12.52
N THR A 78 46.40 -28.83 -11.91
CA THR A 78 47.72 -29.35 -11.54
C THR A 78 47.50 -30.40 -10.46
N LYS A 79 47.69 -31.67 -10.83
CA LYS A 79 48.00 -32.73 -9.88
C LYS A 79 49.23 -32.27 -9.09
N ARG A 80 49.01 -31.75 -7.88
CA ARG A 80 50.11 -31.36 -6.99
C ARG A 80 50.84 -32.62 -6.54
N HIS A 81 52.07 -32.77 -7.02
CA HIS A 81 53.08 -33.60 -6.39
C HIS A 81 53.35 -32.99 -5.00
N ILE A 82 53.26 -33.82 -3.96
CA ILE A 82 53.37 -33.42 -2.54
C ILE A 82 54.85 -33.43 -2.16
N SER A 83 55.67 -32.57 -2.77
CA SER A 83 57.12 -32.55 -2.52
C SER A 83 57.69 -31.19 -2.90
N GLU A 84 57.30 -30.15 -2.18
CA GLU A 84 58.00 -28.85 -2.06
C GLU A 84 57.12 -27.94 -1.19
N LEU A 85 57.28 -28.07 0.14
CA LEU A 85 56.80 -27.13 1.15
C LEU A 85 58.04 -26.74 1.96
N ASP A 86 58.89 -25.93 1.36
CA ASP A 86 59.99 -25.22 2.02
C ASP A 86 60.10 -23.82 1.41
N GLU A 87 59.02 -23.05 1.50
CA GLU A 87 59.06 -21.58 1.42
C GLU A 87 58.18 -21.04 2.54
N ASP A 88 58.77 -20.16 3.36
CA ASP A 88 58.18 -19.53 4.55
C ASP A 88 56.70 -19.17 4.37
N PRO A 89 55.79 -19.58 5.28
CA PRO A 89 54.49 -18.95 5.31
C PRO A 89 54.70 -17.51 5.77
N ALA A 90 54.59 -16.56 4.83
CA ALA A 90 54.27 -15.19 5.18
C ALA A 90 53.12 -15.23 6.19
N GLU A 91 53.37 -14.72 7.40
CA GLU A 91 52.39 -14.70 8.49
C GLU A 91 51.04 -14.23 7.93
N PRO A 92 49.95 -15.02 8.08
CA PRO A 92 48.64 -14.51 7.75
C PRO A 92 48.38 -13.32 8.69
N GLU A 93 48.17 -12.13 8.14
CA GLU A 93 47.57 -10.97 8.83
C GLU A 93 46.48 -11.47 9.81
N PRO A 94 46.37 -10.94 11.03
CA PRO A 94 45.52 -11.49 12.09
C PRO A 94 44.04 -11.39 11.67
N GLN A 95 43.55 -12.43 11.00
CA GLN A 95 42.15 -12.54 10.56
C GLN A 95 41.18 -12.44 11.75
N ASP A 96 41.67 -12.78 12.95
CA ASP A 96 40.96 -12.64 14.21
C ASP A 96 40.54 -11.19 14.50
N ASP A 97 41.37 -10.19 14.13
CA ASP A 97 41.05 -8.77 14.33
C ASP A 97 39.93 -8.30 13.39
N GLN A 98 39.93 -8.76 12.14
CA GLN A 98 38.86 -8.45 11.17
C GLN A 98 37.54 -9.11 11.54
N VAL A 99 37.59 -10.36 12.04
CA VAL A 99 36.41 -11.06 12.54
C VAL A 99 35.83 -10.32 13.74
N ALA A 100 36.66 -9.91 14.70
CA ALA A 100 36.22 -9.14 15.87
C ALA A 100 35.57 -7.80 15.47
N GLU A 101 36.11 -7.08 14.48
CA GLU A 101 35.51 -5.84 13.97
C GLU A 101 34.14 -6.08 13.31
N LEU A 102 34.01 -7.13 12.50
CA LEU A 102 32.75 -7.51 11.87
C LEU A 102 31.70 -7.93 12.91
N GLU A 103 32.09 -8.69 13.93
CA GLU A 103 31.21 -9.07 15.04
C GLU A 103 30.71 -7.84 15.81
N ALA A 104 31.59 -6.88 16.09
CA ALA A 104 31.22 -5.63 16.73
C ALA A 104 30.23 -4.82 15.87
N LEU A 105 30.44 -4.78 14.55
CA LEU A 105 29.55 -4.11 13.61
C LEU A 105 28.18 -4.80 13.53
N VAL A 106 28.14 -6.13 13.53
CA VAL A 106 26.90 -6.93 13.57
C VAL A 106 26.14 -6.63 14.87
N ALA A 107 26.80 -6.69 16.02
CA ALA A 107 26.17 -6.40 17.31
C ALA A 107 25.60 -4.97 17.37
N HIS A 108 26.32 -3.99 16.80
CA HIS A 108 25.82 -2.61 16.69
C HIS A 108 24.57 -2.51 15.80
N LYS A 109 24.59 -3.17 14.63
CA LYS A 109 23.42 -3.20 13.72
C LYS A 109 22.22 -3.91 14.35
N ASP A 110 22.43 -5.00 15.07
CA ASP A 110 21.37 -5.72 15.78
C ASP A 110 20.70 -4.83 16.84
N LYS A 111 21.49 -4.02 17.55
CA LYS A 111 20.96 -3.03 18.49
C LYS A 111 20.09 -1.99 17.78
N LEU A 112 20.53 -1.44 16.64
CA LEU A 112 19.74 -0.50 15.85
C LEU A 112 18.44 -1.13 15.31
N ILE A 113 18.50 -2.39 14.87
CA ILE A 113 17.33 -3.14 14.41
C ILE A 113 16.34 -3.32 15.57
N ALA A 114 16.82 -3.70 16.76
CA ALA A 114 15.98 -3.85 17.94
C ALA A 114 15.30 -2.52 18.34
N ASP A 115 16.02 -1.41 18.26
CA ASP A 115 15.47 -0.07 18.50
C ASP A 115 14.41 0.30 17.46
N GLY A 116 14.68 0.06 16.17
CA GLY A 116 13.73 0.28 15.08
C GLY A 116 12.46 -0.55 15.25
N VAL A 117 12.58 -1.83 15.61
CA VAL A 117 11.43 -2.70 15.89
C VAL A 117 10.58 -2.17 17.04
N ARG A 118 11.23 -1.68 18.11
CA ARG A 118 10.52 -1.06 19.24
C ARG A 118 9.76 0.20 18.81
N GLN A 119 10.38 1.08 18.03
CA GLN A 119 9.73 2.29 17.51
C GLN A 119 8.54 1.96 16.59
N ILE A 120 8.70 1.01 15.68
CA ILE A 120 7.63 0.54 14.79
C ILE A 120 6.45 0.01 15.62
N LYS A 121 6.71 -0.76 16.68
CA LYS A 121 5.66 -1.27 17.57
C LYS A 121 4.89 -0.12 18.23
N THR A 122 5.58 0.88 18.75
CA THR A 122 4.96 2.06 19.37
C THR A 122 4.14 2.87 18.35
N LEU A 123 4.66 3.07 17.15
CA LEU A 123 3.94 3.79 16.09
C LEU A 123 2.69 3.05 15.66
N LYS A 124 2.74 1.72 15.52
CA LYS A 124 1.55 0.90 15.24
C LYS A 124 0.47 1.07 16.30
N GLN A 125 0.84 1.07 17.58
CA GLN A 125 -0.10 1.31 18.68
C GLN A 125 -0.73 2.71 18.61
N LYS A 126 0.07 3.73 18.28
CA LYS A 126 -0.46 5.09 18.09
C LYS A 126 -1.43 5.18 16.91
N VAL A 127 -1.10 4.55 15.78
CA VAL A 127 -1.99 4.49 14.61
C VAL A 127 -3.31 3.83 14.99
N THR A 128 -3.29 2.67 15.65
CA THR A 128 -4.53 2.01 16.08
C THR A 128 -5.35 2.87 17.04
N GLY A 129 -4.71 3.67 17.89
CA GLY A 129 -5.42 4.60 18.78
C GLY A 129 -6.03 5.79 18.04
N LEU A 130 -5.32 6.31 17.03
CA LEU A 130 -5.84 7.38 16.16
C LEU A 130 -7.00 6.87 15.30
N ASP A 131 -6.90 5.67 14.75
CA ASP A 131 -7.99 5.06 13.96
C ASP A 131 -9.27 4.92 14.78
N ALA A 132 -9.16 4.49 16.04
CA ALA A 132 -10.29 4.43 16.96
C ALA A 132 -10.88 5.82 17.27
N ALA A 133 -10.02 6.82 17.47
CA ALA A 133 -10.47 8.20 17.71
C ALA A 133 -11.16 8.81 16.47
N VAL A 134 -10.70 8.49 15.26
CA VAL A 134 -11.35 8.90 14.01
C VAL A 134 -12.74 8.27 13.90
N ALA A 135 -12.86 6.97 14.15
CA ALA A 135 -14.15 6.29 14.12
C ALA A 135 -15.16 6.90 15.12
N GLU A 136 -14.72 7.24 16.33
CA GLU A 136 -15.57 7.91 17.33
C GLU A 136 -16.03 9.31 16.85
N ARG A 137 -15.16 10.06 16.18
CA ARG A 137 -15.51 11.38 15.63
C ARG A 137 -16.47 11.28 14.45
N ASP A 138 -16.31 10.26 13.60
CA ASP A 138 -17.22 10.02 12.48
C ASP A 138 -18.64 9.70 12.97
N GLU A 139 -18.77 8.91 14.05
CA GLU A 139 -20.05 8.64 14.71
C GLU A 139 -20.69 9.92 15.26
N GLN A 140 -19.91 10.77 15.92
CA GLN A 140 -20.38 12.07 16.45
C GLN A 140 -20.84 13.01 15.35
N LEU A 141 -20.13 13.07 14.22
CA LEU A 141 -20.51 13.87 13.06
C LEU A 141 -21.83 13.38 12.45
N ALA A 142 -22.00 12.07 12.31
CA ALA A 142 -23.25 11.49 11.80
C ALA A 142 -24.45 11.81 12.71
N GLU A 143 -24.27 11.81 14.03
CA GLU A 143 -25.30 12.23 14.98
C GLU A 143 -25.61 13.73 14.86
N GLN A 144 -24.58 14.56 14.73
CA GLN A 144 -24.75 16.00 14.54
C GLN A 144 -25.50 16.35 13.25
N GLU A 145 -25.20 15.67 12.14
CA GLU A 145 -25.95 15.82 10.88
C GLU A 145 -27.43 15.45 11.03
N LYS A 146 -27.74 14.41 11.79
CA LYS A 146 -29.12 14.01 12.08
C LYS A 146 -29.84 15.08 12.88
N LEU A 147 -29.20 15.64 13.91
CA LEU A 147 -29.77 16.73 14.72
C LEU A 147 -29.99 17.98 13.86
N GLN A 148 -29.05 18.32 12.99
CA GLN A 148 -29.18 19.46 12.07
C GLN A 148 -30.42 19.34 11.18
N LYS A 149 -30.66 18.16 10.59
CA LYS A 149 -31.87 17.88 9.79
C LYS A 149 -33.16 18.01 10.62
N GLN A 150 -33.14 17.62 11.89
CA GLN A 150 -34.29 17.79 12.77
C GLN A 150 -34.56 19.27 13.07
N VAL A 151 -33.51 20.07 13.30
CA VAL A 151 -33.62 21.52 13.50
C VAL A 151 -34.23 22.19 12.27
N GLU A 152 -33.77 21.85 11.07
CA GLU A 152 -34.32 22.37 9.81
C GLU A 152 -35.81 22.03 9.64
N ALA A 153 -36.19 20.78 9.92
CA ALA A 153 -37.60 20.37 9.87
C ALA A 153 -38.47 21.13 10.88
N LEU A 154 -37.97 21.36 12.09
CA LEU A 154 -38.67 22.15 13.10
C LEU A 154 -38.80 23.62 12.70
N GLN A 155 -37.76 24.21 12.11
CA GLN A 155 -37.81 25.59 11.60
C GLN A 155 -38.84 25.75 10.48
N GLN A 156 -38.95 24.75 9.59
CA GLN A 156 -40.00 24.74 8.58
C GLN A 156 -41.40 24.69 9.23
N CYS A 157 -41.60 23.78 10.20
CA CYS A 157 -42.88 23.67 10.92
C CYS A 157 -43.24 24.98 11.64
N ILE A 158 -42.28 25.63 12.30
CA ILE A 158 -42.48 26.94 12.93
C ILE A 158 -42.92 27.99 11.91
N SER A 159 -42.32 28.01 10.72
CA SER A 159 -42.66 28.97 9.67
C SER A 159 -44.09 28.75 9.15
N GLU A 160 -44.47 27.49 8.93
CA GLU A 160 -45.83 27.12 8.52
C GLU A 160 -46.88 27.49 9.58
N LEU A 161 -46.62 27.16 10.84
CA LEU A 161 -47.51 27.52 11.95
C LEU A 161 -47.64 29.05 12.10
N SER A 162 -46.55 29.79 11.93
CA SER A 162 -46.57 31.25 11.99
C SER A 162 -47.44 31.85 10.89
N ALA A 163 -47.40 31.30 9.67
CA ALA A 163 -48.26 31.73 8.57
C ALA A 163 -49.74 31.40 8.84
N ILE A 164 -50.03 30.24 9.43
CA ILE A 164 -51.39 29.85 9.83
C ILE A 164 -51.92 30.81 10.90
N ILE A 165 -51.12 31.14 11.92
CA ILE A 165 -51.49 32.10 12.96
C ILE A 165 -51.83 33.45 12.35
N ALA A 166 -50.95 34.00 11.49
CA ALA A 166 -51.21 35.27 10.82
C ALA A 166 -52.51 35.25 10.00
N SER A 167 -52.80 34.15 9.29
CA SER A 167 -54.07 33.99 8.56
C SER A 167 -55.28 33.95 9.51
N LYS A 168 -55.14 33.30 10.66
CA LYS A 168 -56.20 33.22 11.68
C LYS A 168 -56.46 34.55 12.35
N ASP A 169 -55.42 35.34 12.61
CA ASP A 169 -55.56 36.69 13.18
C ASP A 169 -56.37 37.59 12.25
N VAL A 170 -56.13 37.54 10.93
CA VAL A 170 -56.94 38.27 9.94
C VAL A 170 -58.40 37.82 9.96
N GLN A 171 -58.66 36.51 9.98
CA GLN A 171 -60.03 35.99 10.06
C GLN A 171 -60.75 36.43 11.34
N LEU A 172 -60.01 36.53 12.45
CA LEU A 172 -60.55 36.95 13.74
C LEU A 172 -60.90 38.44 13.74
N GLU A 173 -60.05 39.29 13.17
CA GLU A 173 -60.35 40.71 12.96
C GLU A 173 -61.58 40.93 12.08
N GLU A 174 -61.69 40.20 10.96
CA GLU A 174 -62.88 40.26 10.10
C GLU A 174 -64.16 39.82 10.83
N ALA A 175 -64.08 38.77 11.64
CA ALA A 175 -65.20 38.28 12.43
C ALA A 175 -65.63 39.30 13.51
N ASN A 176 -64.66 39.92 14.19
CA ASN A 176 -64.93 40.97 15.18
C ASN A 176 -65.61 42.18 14.53
N ALA A 177 -65.13 42.65 13.39
CA ALA A 177 -65.76 43.77 12.67
C ALA A 177 -67.23 43.46 12.26
N ARG A 178 -67.51 42.23 11.84
CA ARG A 178 -68.89 41.78 11.55
C ARG A 178 -69.74 41.75 12.81
N TYR A 179 -69.19 41.24 13.91
CA TYR A 179 -69.88 41.21 15.20
C TYR A 179 -70.25 42.62 15.67
N ASP A 180 -69.31 43.57 15.60
CA ASP A 180 -69.55 44.96 15.98
C ASP A 180 -70.66 45.60 15.12
N THR A 181 -70.66 45.32 13.81
CA THR A 181 -71.70 45.79 12.89
C THR A 181 -73.08 45.24 13.27
N LEU A 182 -73.17 43.93 13.55
CA LEU A 182 -74.39 43.27 14.02
C LEU A 182 -74.87 43.86 15.35
N LEU A 183 -73.96 44.08 16.30
CA LEU A 183 -74.27 44.67 17.60
C LEU A 183 -74.85 46.08 17.47
N GLN A 184 -74.29 46.90 16.57
CA GLN A 184 -74.83 48.22 16.26
C GLN A 184 -76.23 48.15 15.66
N GLY A 185 -76.48 47.25 14.71
CA GLY A 185 -77.80 47.06 14.11
C GLY A 185 -78.86 46.62 15.14
N VAL A 186 -78.53 45.70 16.05
CA VAL A 186 -79.42 45.28 17.14
C VAL A 186 -79.76 46.47 18.06
N ARG A 187 -78.76 47.30 18.40
CA ARG A 187 -78.98 48.49 19.24
C ARG A 187 -79.90 49.52 18.56
N GLN A 188 -79.75 49.72 17.26
CA GLN A 188 -80.63 50.62 16.48
C GLN A 188 -82.08 50.11 16.50
N LEU A 189 -82.30 48.83 16.18
CA LEU A 189 -83.64 48.23 16.22
C LEU A 189 -84.28 48.31 17.61
N ALA A 190 -83.50 48.08 18.67
CA ALA A 190 -83.98 48.20 20.05
C ALA A 190 -84.31 49.64 20.47
N SER A 191 -83.78 50.65 19.78
CA SER A 191 -84.11 52.06 20.03
C SER A 191 -85.29 52.59 19.22
N GLU A 192 -85.67 51.88 18.15
CA GLU A 192 -86.76 52.26 17.24
C GLU A 192 -88.10 51.58 17.58
N GLY A 193 -88.09 50.47 18.32
CA GLY A 193 -89.29 49.74 18.79
C GLY A 193 -89.69 50.07 20.21
#